data_AF-A0A7S0FPS1-F1
#
_entry.id   AF-A0A7S0FPS1-F1
#
_cell.length_a   1.000
_cell.length_b   1.000
_cell.length_c   1.000
_cell.angle_alpha   90.00
_cell.angle_beta   90.00
_cell.angle_gamma   90.00
#
_symmetry.space_group_name_H-M   'P 1'
#
loop_
_entity.id
_entity.type
_entity.pdbx_description
1 polymer ?
#
loop_
_entity_poly.entity_id
_entity_poly.type
_entity_poly.pdbx_seq_one_letter_code
_entity_poly.pdbx_strand_id
1 'polypeptide(L)'
;GRRCNVGTRKSALLRQLPYLQGWSGTDELAEQWWPTDKEDEIARVVRFLGLLRGRREKKIIVVSHGGILAHITEKPLSTAKHRMVRLDELRDPLKIVRLSPAANAHEELDLEIPGGETALDVKRRLAEALGCDADTVRLLQKTGVGTFELCNDSDAAPLVAKVEPVKTLSDKVVGTKEWRQSLSKVQALALQRDLYDRFQQEGFMRALGELRRRHPDKNSREFLEARQRLFLTVQADVLPQFGFEGSPRGVANMARAFVLVNTDPDVKAMATKINELLGIRTPATSAQAGAANPEAHGAARQGEHTALSGPFREAVHVVTSL
;
A
#
# COMPACT_ATOMS: atom_id res chain seq x y z
N GLY A 1 -32.33 6.13 -13.92
CA GLY A 1 -31.34 6.79 -13.05
C GLY A 1 -31.66 8.26 -12.98
N ARG A 2 -31.82 8.82 -11.77
CA ARG A 2 -31.82 10.29 -11.65
C ARG A 2 -30.42 10.77 -12.05
N ARG A 3 -30.33 11.85 -12.82
CA ARG A 3 -29.03 12.46 -13.10
C ARG A 3 -28.48 12.98 -11.78
N CYS A 4 -27.21 12.73 -11.53
CA CYS A 4 -26.50 13.33 -10.41
C CYS A 4 -26.73 14.85 -10.43
N ASN A 5 -26.95 15.47 -9.27
CA ASN A 5 -27.21 16.92 -9.17
C ASN A 5 -25.96 17.78 -9.49
N VAL A 6 -24.98 17.25 -10.23
CA VAL A 6 -23.84 18.01 -10.74
C VAL A 6 -24.37 19.19 -11.54
N GLY A 7 -23.82 20.39 -11.30
CA GLY A 7 -24.30 21.63 -11.90
C GLY A 7 -25.42 22.34 -11.13
N THR A 8 -26.00 21.72 -10.10
CA THR A 8 -27.06 22.37 -9.29
C THR A 8 -26.46 23.09 -8.10
N ARG A 9 -26.50 24.43 -8.14
CA ARG A 9 -26.04 25.30 -7.05
C ARG A 9 -26.66 24.92 -5.71
N LYS A 10 -25.92 25.09 -4.61
CA LYS A 10 -26.41 24.84 -3.25
C LYS A 10 -27.72 25.56 -2.98
N SER A 11 -27.85 26.85 -3.27
CA SER A 11 -29.10 27.58 -3.06
C SER A 11 -30.29 26.97 -3.81
N ALA A 12 -30.07 26.46 -5.02
CA ALA A 12 -31.10 25.77 -5.80
C ALA A 12 -31.44 24.40 -5.19
N LEU A 13 -30.42 23.66 -4.73
CA LEU A 13 -30.59 22.39 -4.03
C LEU A 13 -31.41 22.58 -2.74
N LEU A 14 -31.13 23.62 -1.95
CA LEU A 14 -31.86 23.92 -0.71
C LEU A 14 -33.30 24.38 -0.96
N ARG A 15 -33.59 25.01 -2.10
CA ARG A 15 -34.99 25.27 -2.50
C ARG A 15 -35.73 23.99 -2.87
N GLN A 16 -35.06 23.05 -3.54
CA GLN A 16 -35.65 21.77 -3.93
C GLN A 16 -35.79 20.81 -2.75
N LEU A 17 -34.87 20.88 -1.78
CA LEU A 17 -34.79 19.99 -0.62
C LEU A 17 -34.64 20.81 0.68
N PRO A 18 -35.70 21.51 1.14
CA PRO A 18 -35.62 22.44 2.27
C PRO A 18 -35.14 21.79 3.58
N TYR A 19 -35.39 20.48 3.76
CA TYR A 19 -34.96 19.74 4.95
C TYR A 19 -33.43 19.68 5.11
N LEU A 20 -32.65 19.88 4.05
CA LEU A 20 -31.18 19.94 4.12
C LEU A 20 -30.69 21.17 4.89
N GLN A 21 -31.50 22.23 5.01
CA GLN A 21 -31.11 23.44 5.76
C GLN A 21 -30.86 23.16 7.25
N GLY A 22 -31.51 22.14 7.81
CA GLY A 22 -31.29 21.72 9.20
C GLY A 22 -30.07 20.82 9.42
N TRP A 23 -29.35 20.43 8.36
CA TRP A 23 -28.20 19.54 8.48
C TRP A 23 -26.95 20.33 8.85
N SER A 24 -26.22 19.82 9.85
CA SER A 24 -24.91 20.39 10.23
C SER A 24 -23.94 20.31 9.05
N GLY A 25 -23.22 21.40 8.81
CA GLY A 25 -22.29 21.54 7.68
C GLY A 25 -22.93 22.00 6.37
N THR A 26 -24.27 22.10 6.28
CA THR A 26 -24.92 22.65 5.09
C THR A 26 -24.44 24.07 4.81
N ASP A 27 -24.26 24.91 5.83
CA ASP A 27 -23.79 26.28 5.67
C ASP A 27 -22.34 26.37 5.17
N GLU A 28 -21.51 25.38 5.49
CA GLU A 28 -20.11 25.26 5.06
C GLU A 28 -19.99 24.84 3.58
N LEU A 29 -21.05 24.27 3.00
CA LEU A 29 -21.05 23.86 1.59
C LEU A 29 -20.92 25.10 0.69
N ALA A 30 -19.97 25.07 -0.24
CA ALA A 30 -19.82 26.13 -1.23
C ALA A 30 -21.06 26.22 -2.15
N GLU A 31 -21.35 27.41 -2.67
CA GLU A 31 -22.49 27.59 -3.59
C GLU A 31 -22.34 26.70 -4.84
N GLN A 32 -21.10 26.49 -5.28
CA GLN A 32 -20.70 25.47 -6.23
C GLN A 32 -19.96 24.35 -5.48
N TRP A 33 -20.63 23.22 -5.28
CA TRP A 33 -20.16 22.12 -4.42
C TRP A 33 -19.68 20.88 -5.19
N TRP A 34 -19.82 20.88 -6.52
CA TRP A 34 -19.33 19.82 -7.39
C TRP A 34 -17.92 20.14 -7.90
N PRO A 35 -17.13 19.12 -8.30
CA PRO A 35 -15.81 19.34 -8.87
C PRO A 35 -15.87 20.26 -10.09
N THR A 36 -14.82 21.06 -10.27
CA THR A 36 -14.55 21.77 -11.52
C THR A 36 -13.42 21.07 -12.27
N ASP A 37 -13.24 21.36 -13.55
CA ASP A 37 -12.16 20.79 -14.38
C ASP A 37 -10.74 21.05 -13.83
N LYS A 38 -10.62 21.91 -12.82
CA LYS A 38 -9.37 22.29 -12.16
C LYS A 38 -9.15 21.62 -10.81
N GLU A 39 -10.10 20.83 -10.30
CA GLU A 39 -9.97 20.24 -8.96
C GLU A 39 -9.15 18.93 -8.99
N ASP A 40 -8.10 18.85 -8.16
CA ASP A 40 -7.35 17.61 -7.92
C ASP A 40 -8.20 16.66 -7.05
N GLU A 41 -8.80 15.66 -7.70
CA GLU A 41 -9.66 14.65 -7.06
C GLU A 41 -8.91 13.89 -5.95
N ILE A 42 -7.63 13.56 -6.16
CA ILE A 42 -6.81 12.85 -5.16
C ILE A 42 -6.61 13.72 -3.93
N ALA A 43 -6.23 14.99 -4.12
CA ALA A 43 -6.09 15.93 -3.02
C ALA A 43 -7.41 16.12 -2.25
N ARG A 44 -8.56 16.11 -2.94
CA ARG A 44 -9.88 16.15 -2.32
C ARG A 44 -10.17 14.90 -1.50
N VAL A 45 -9.85 13.70 -1.99
CA VAL A 45 -9.98 12.44 -1.25
C VAL A 45 -9.09 12.46 -0.01
N VAL A 46 -7.84 12.92 -0.12
CA VAL A 46 -6.92 13.05 1.02
C VAL A 46 -7.48 13.98 2.09
N ARG A 47 -7.95 15.18 1.70
CA ARG A 47 -8.61 16.11 2.65
C ARG A 47 -9.82 15.48 3.32
N PHE A 48 -10.62 14.74 2.55
CA PHE A 48 -11.79 14.04 3.09
C PHE A 48 -11.40 12.93 4.09
N LEU A 49 -10.36 12.15 3.81
CA LEU A 49 -9.83 11.16 4.75
C LEU A 49 -9.28 11.82 6.02
N GLY A 50 -8.57 12.95 5.88
CA GLY A 50 -8.13 13.76 7.02
C GLY A 50 -9.30 14.20 7.90
N LEU A 51 -10.38 14.69 7.28
CA LEU A 51 -11.62 15.04 7.99
C LEU A 51 -12.19 13.83 8.73
N LEU A 52 -12.35 12.69 8.06
CA LEU A 52 -12.89 11.45 8.66
C LEU A 52 -12.04 10.99 9.85
N ARG A 53 -10.71 11.02 9.73
CA ARG A 53 -9.77 10.64 10.80
C ARG A 53 -9.83 11.61 11.99
N GLY A 54 -10.08 12.90 11.73
CA GLY A 54 -10.21 13.94 12.76
C GLY A 54 -11.55 13.94 13.50
N ARG A 55 -12.57 13.24 13.01
CA ARG A 55 -13.87 13.11 13.68
C ARG A 55 -13.75 12.39 15.03
N ARG A 56 -14.58 12.81 15.99
CA ARG A 56 -14.66 12.20 17.34
C ARG A 56 -15.68 11.06 17.40
N GLU A 57 -16.58 11.03 16.43
CA GLU A 57 -17.64 10.04 16.30
C GLU A 57 -17.07 8.63 16.12
N LYS A 58 -17.72 7.64 16.77
CA LYS A 58 -17.31 6.24 16.67
C LYS A 58 -17.81 5.58 15.38
N LYS A 59 -18.94 6.04 14.86
CA LYS A 59 -19.63 5.55 13.66
C LYS A 59 -19.90 6.72 12.74
N ILE A 60 -19.39 6.65 11.51
CA ILE A 60 -19.57 7.70 10.51
C ILE A 60 -20.24 7.08 9.29
N ILE A 61 -21.35 7.66 8.84
CA ILE A 61 -22.00 7.25 7.59
C ILE A 61 -21.60 8.23 6.50
N VAL A 62 -20.94 7.73 5.47
CA VAL A 62 -20.53 8.50 4.29
C VAL A 62 -21.42 8.08 3.13
N VAL A 63 -22.18 9.04 2.59
CA VAL A 63 -22.94 8.84 1.34
C VAL A 63 -22.23 9.59 0.23
N SER A 64 -21.76 8.87 -0.79
CA SER A 64 -21.02 9.49 -1.91
C SER A 64 -21.21 8.71 -3.20
N HIS A 65 -20.67 9.22 -4.30
CA HIS A 65 -20.63 8.51 -5.57
C HIS A 65 -19.53 7.45 -5.58
N GLY A 66 -19.72 6.41 -6.40
CA GLY A 66 -18.82 5.25 -6.46
C GLY A 66 -17.36 5.60 -6.76
N GLY A 67 -17.08 6.66 -7.53
CA GLY A 67 -15.71 7.08 -7.88
C GLY A 67 -14.86 7.47 -6.66
N ILE A 68 -15.32 8.44 -5.87
CA ILE A 68 -14.65 8.87 -4.63
C ILE A 68 -14.48 7.69 -3.66
N LEU A 69 -15.49 6.83 -3.54
CA LEU A 69 -15.45 5.70 -2.61
C LEU A 69 -14.54 4.56 -3.10
N ALA A 70 -14.31 4.44 -4.41
CA ALA A 70 -13.33 3.50 -4.95
C ALA A 70 -11.91 3.88 -4.54
N HIS A 71 -11.58 5.18 -4.51
CA HIS A 71 -10.28 5.65 -4.01
C HIS A 71 -10.04 5.32 -2.54
N ILE A 72 -11.10 5.37 -1.73
CA ILE A 72 -11.01 5.16 -0.28
C ILE A 72 -11.04 3.68 0.10
N THR A 73 -11.80 2.87 -0.63
CA THR A 73 -12.06 1.47 -0.28
C THR A 73 -11.32 0.46 -1.15
N GLU A 74 -10.56 0.95 -2.14
CA GLU A 74 -9.83 0.19 -3.17
C GLU A 74 -10.71 -0.78 -3.99
N LYS A 75 -12.03 -0.66 -3.86
CA LYS A 75 -12.99 -1.49 -4.59
C LYS A 75 -14.05 -0.59 -5.20
N PRO A 76 -14.36 -0.76 -6.50
CA PRO A 76 -15.51 -0.09 -7.07
C PRO A 76 -16.77 -0.55 -6.33
N LEU A 77 -17.53 0.41 -5.81
CA LEU A 77 -18.83 0.15 -5.23
C LEU A 77 -19.89 0.38 -6.31
N SER A 78 -20.63 -0.67 -6.66
CA SER A 78 -21.81 -0.51 -7.50
C SER A 78 -22.90 0.26 -6.74
N THR A 79 -23.74 0.98 -7.47
CA THR A 79 -24.89 1.74 -6.96
C THR A 79 -25.70 0.95 -5.92
N ALA A 80 -26.13 1.62 -4.85
CA ALA A 80 -26.92 1.08 -3.74
C ALA A 80 -26.26 -0.03 -2.90
N LYS A 81 -24.95 -0.26 -3.01
CA LYS A 81 -24.22 -1.08 -2.05
C LYS A 81 -23.69 -0.25 -0.88
N HIS A 82 -23.64 -0.88 0.29
CA HIS A 82 -22.96 -0.36 1.46
C HIS A 82 -21.75 -1.25 1.81
N ARG A 83 -20.74 -0.64 2.43
CA ARG A 83 -19.57 -1.34 2.97
C ARG A 83 -19.18 -0.74 4.30
N MET A 84 -18.96 -1.60 5.29
CA MET A 84 -18.32 -1.20 6.55
C MET A 84 -16.81 -1.32 6.39
N VAL A 85 -16.10 -0.26 6.75
CA VAL A 85 -14.63 -0.22 6.72
C VAL A 85 -14.15 0.39 8.03
N ARG A 86 -13.11 -0.15 8.66
CA ARG A 86 -12.60 0.51 9.87
C ARG A 86 -11.86 1.80 9.50
N LEU A 87 -11.90 2.79 10.38
CA LEU A 87 -11.29 4.10 10.09
C LEU A 87 -9.78 4.01 9.86
N ASP A 88 -9.11 3.09 10.57
CA ASP A 88 -7.69 2.76 10.44
C ASP A 88 -7.36 1.90 9.21
N GLU A 89 -8.38 1.31 8.57
CA GLU A 89 -8.22 0.60 7.29
C GLU A 89 -8.36 1.53 6.08
N LEU A 90 -8.83 2.78 6.27
CA LEU A 90 -8.91 3.74 5.16
C LEU A 90 -7.51 4.18 4.79
N ARG A 91 -7.08 3.81 3.58
CA ARG A 91 -5.78 4.20 3.04
C ARG A 91 -5.88 5.54 2.32
N ASP A 92 -4.79 6.30 2.37
CA ASP A 92 -4.68 7.46 1.48
C ASP A 92 -4.69 6.98 0.04
N PRO A 93 -5.40 7.67 -0.86
CA PRO A 93 -5.42 7.30 -2.27
C PRO A 93 -3.98 7.29 -2.79
N LEU A 94 -3.63 6.26 -3.55
CA LEU A 94 -2.34 6.23 -4.23
C LEU A 94 -2.32 7.34 -5.29
N LYS A 95 -1.27 8.14 -5.23
CA LYS A 95 -0.90 9.13 -6.23
C LYS A 95 0.26 8.55 -7.03
N ILE A 96 0.14 8.61 -8.35
CA ILE A 96 1.23 8.25 -9.24
C ILE A 96 2.00 9.52 -9.59
N VAL A 97 3.26 9.58 -9.19
CA VAL A 97 4.19 10.64 -9.58
C VAL A 97 4.99 10.16 -10.77
N ARG A 98 4.80 10.82 -11.91
CA ARG A 98 5.59 10.56 -13.11
C ARG A 98 6.89 11.33 -13.05
N LEU A 99 7.99 10.59 -12.98
CA LEU A 99 9.34 11.09 -12.84
C LEU A 99 10.10 10.90 -14.14
N SER A 100 10.82 11.92 -14.59
CA SER A 100 11.75 11.82 -15.72
C SER A 100 13.11 12.42 -15.34
N PRO A 101 14.24 11.85 -15.76
CA PRO A 101 15.53 12.52 -15.63
C PRO A 101 15.50 13.86 -16.39
N ALA A 102 16.03 14.93 -15.80
CA ALA A 102 16.05 16.23 -16.48
C ALA A 102 16.81 16.20 -17.82
N ALA A 103 17.84 15.35 -17.90
CA ALA A 103 18.68 15.16 -19.08
C ALA A 103 18.10 14.19 -20.14
N ASN A 104 17.07 13.41 -19.80
CA ASN A 104 16.49 12.42 -20.71
C ASN A 104 14.97 12.33 -20.52
N ALA A 105 14.23 13.22 -21.17
CA ALA A 105 12.78 13.31 -21.05
C ALA A 105 12.01 12.12 -21.66
N HIS A 106 12.67 11.24 -22.42
CA HIS A 106 12.03 10.04 -22.98
C HIS A 106 11.95 8.90 -21.96
N GLU A 107 12.66 9.02 -20.85
CA GLU A 107 12.62 8.07 -19.78
C GLU A 107 11.61 8.49 -18.71
N GLU A 108 10.65 7.62 -18.41
CA GLU A 108 9.61 7.87 -17.41
C GLU A 108 9.56 6.74 -16.38
N LEU A 109 9.54 7.12 -15.11
CA LEU A 109 9.33 6.27 -13.94
C LEU A 109 8.05 6.73 -13.25
N ASP A 110 7.06 5.85 -13.16
CA ASP A 110 5.87 6.09 -12.36
C ASP A 110 6.13 5.59 -10.94
N LEU A 111 6.10 6.50 -9.96
CA LEU A 111 6.27 6.21 -8.55
C LEU A 111 4.92 6.31 -7.83
N GLU A 112 4.46 5.21 -7.26
CA GLU A 112 3.27 5.20 -6.40
C GLU A 112 3.60 5.69 -4.99
N ILE A 113 2.90 6.73 -4.55
CA ILE A 113 3.02 7.28 -3.21
C ILE A 113 1.63 7.48 -2.59
N PRO A 114 1.48 7.44 -1.26
CA PRO A 114 0.29 7.95 -0.58
C PRO A 114 0.00 9.40 -0.98
N GLY A 115 -1.26 9.75 -1.23
CA GLY A 115 -1.64 11.07 -1.75
C GLY A 115 -1.34 12.25 -0.82
N GLY A 116 -1.05 12.00 0.46
CA GLY A 116 -0.63 13.02 1.43
C GLY A 116 0.88 13.29 1.47
N GLU A 117 1.68 12.57 0.67
CA GLU A 117 3.14 12.75 0.67
C GLU A 117 3.58 14.07 0.05
N THR A 118 4.71 14.56 0.54
CA THR A 118 5.36 15.81 0.14
C THR A 118 6.46 15.56 -0.90
N ALA A 119 6.99 16.62 -1.50
CA ALA A 119 8.15 16.53 -2.39
C ALA A 119 9.38 15.94 -1.67
N LEU A 120 9.56 16.19 -0.37
CA LEU A 120 10.63 15.58 0.43
C LEU A 120 10.48 14.07 0.56
N ASP A 121 9.25 13.57 0.73
CA ASP A 121 9.00 12.13 0.81
C ASP A 121 9.37 11.43 -0.51
N VAL A 122 9.01 12.05 -1.64
CA VAL A 122 9.44 11.59 -2.98
C VAL A 122 10.95 11.62 -3.12
N LYS A 123 11.62 12.71 -2.70
CA LYS A 123 13.09 12.82 -2.71
C LYS A 123 13.74 11.70 -1.91
N ARG A 124 13.26 11.41 -0.70
CA ARG A 124 13.80 10.35 0.17
C ARG A 124 13.67 8.97 -0.47
N ARG A 125 12.50 8.63 -1.00
CA ARG A 125 12.26 7.36 -1.71
C ARG A 125 13.18 7.22 -2.92
N LEU A 126 13.31 8.29 -3.71
CA LEU A 126 14.23 8.31 -4.85
C LEU A 126 15.68 8.18 -4.42
N ALA A 127 16.11 8.90 -3.39
CA ALA A 127 17.48 8.88 -2.91
C ALA A 127 17.88 7.51 -2.38
N GLU A 128 17.00 6.85 -1.61
CA GLU A 128 17.15 5.46 -1.20
C GLU A 128 17.29 4.54 -2.42
N ALA A 129 16.40 4.69 -3.41
CA ALA A 129 16.43 3.89 -4.63
C ALA A 129 17.68 4.12 -5.50
N LEU A 130 18.26 5.31 -5.45
CA LEU A 130 19.45 5.73 -6.18
C LEU A 130 20.75 5.48 -5.40
N GLY A 131 20.65 5.11 -4.11
CA GLY A 131 21.80 4.97 -3.22
C GLY A 131 22.54 6.29 -2.96
N CYS A 132 21.81 7.41 -2.86
CA CYS A 132 22.36 8.73 -2.59
C CYS A 132 21.64 9.44 -1.44
N ASP A 133 22.11 10.64 -1.08
CA ASP A 133 21.49 11.47 -0.06
C ASP A 133 20.27 12.22 -0.63
N ALA A 134 19.21 12.37 0.17
CA ALA A 134 17.97 13.04 -0.25
C ALA A 134 18.17 14.51 -0.63
N ASP A 135 19.13 15.20 -0.02
CA ASP A 135 19.43 16.60 -0.30
C ASP A 135 20.11 16.80 -1.66
N THR A 136 20.68 15.73 -2.23
CA THR A 136 21.27 15.74 -3.57
C THR A 136 20.24 15.57 -4.68
N VAL A 137 19.02 15.11 -4.34
CA VAL A 137 17.92 14.92 -5.29
C VAL A 137 17.10 16.20 -5.39
N ARG A 138 16.99 16.78 -6.58
CA ARG A 138 16.13 17.93 -6.83
C ARG A 138 14.93 17.50 -7.66
N LEU A 139 13.74 17.86 -7.21
CA LEU A 139 12.50 17.66 -7.94
C LEU A 139 12.06 18.97 -8.57
N LEU A 140 11.81 18.93 -9.87
CA LEU A 140 11.27 20.06 -10.61
C LEU A 140 9.84 19.72 -11.05
N GLN A 141 8.82 20.39 -10.51
CA GLN A 141 7.43 20.18 -10.90
C GLN A 141 7.10 20.90 -12.20
N LYS A 142 6.21 20.31 -13.01
CA LYS A 142 5.70 20.95 -14.22
C LYS A 142 4.67 22.04 -13.86
N THR A 143 4.96 23.30 -14.17
CA THR A 143 4.04 24.44 -13.93
C THR A 143 3.31 24.92 -15.18
N GLY A 144 3.72 24.44 -16.35
CA GLY A 144 3.13 24.82 -17.64
C GLY A 144 3.60 23.93 -18.78
N VAL A 145 3.41 24.40 -20.02
CA VAL A 145 3.86 23.68 -21.21
C VAL A 145 5.37 23.87 -21.35
N GLY A 146 6.14 22.85 -20.94
CA GLY A 146 7.60 22.84 -21.04
C GLY A 146 8.33 23.58 -19.92
N THR A 147 7.61 24.26 -19.02
CA THR A 147 8.20 24.95 -17.86
C THR A 147 8.20 24.05 -16.62
N PHE A 148 9.30 24.09 -15.89
CA PHE A 148 9.51 23.34 -14.66
C PHE A 148 10.09 24.25 -13.58
N GLU A 149 9.63 24.11 -12.35
CA GLU A 149 10.08 24.88 -11.19
C GLU A 149 10.50 23.95 -10.06
N LEU A 150 11.49 24.36 -9.27
CA LEU A 150 11.97 23.58 -8.14
C LEU A 150 10.88 23.45 -7.06
N CYS A 151 10.57 22.23 -6.65
CA CYS A 151 9.73 21.98 -5.50
C CYS A 151 10.46 22.32 -4.20
N ASN A 152 9.77 22.98 -3.28
CA ASN A 152 10.17 23.01 -1.88
C ASN A 152 9.85 21.68 -1.22
N ASP A 153 10.62 21.32 -0.20
CA ASP A 153 10.46 20.05 0.52
C ASP A 153 9.07 19.89 1.16
N SER A 154 8.43 20.99 1.56
CA SER A 154 7.07 21.01 2.13
C SER A 154 5.94 21.03 1.10
N ASP A 155 6.25 21.17 -0.19
CA ASP A 155 5.22 21.19 -1.23
C ASP A 155 4.57 19.81 -1.34
N ALA A 156 3.29 19.77 -1.72
CA ALA A 156 2.63 18.51 -2.03
C ALA A 156 3.38 17.81 -3.18
N ALA A 157 3.54 16.48 -3.10
CA ALA A 157 4.25 15.75 -4.13
C ALA A 157 3.66 16.05 -5.53
N PRO A 158 4.47 16.43 -6.53
CA PRO A 158 3.94 16.77 -7.86
C PRO A 158 3.38 15.54 -8.58
N LEU A 159 2.47 15.74 -9.55
CA LEU A 159 2.02 14.64 -10.42
C LEU A 159 3.04 14.29 -11.50
N VAL A 160 3.78 15.29 -11.97
CA VAL A 160 4.83 15.15 -12.99
C VAL A 160 6.04 15.94 -12.52
N ALA A 161 7.18 15.27 -12.40
CA ALA A 161 8.43 15.90 -11.96
C ALA A 161 9.62 15.50 -12.83
N LYS A 162 10.57 16.43 -12.98
CA LYS A 162 11.92 16.12 -13.43
C LYS A 162 12.84 15.92 -12.23
N VAL A 163 13.79 15.00 -12.36
CA VAL A 163 14.76 14.65 -11.32
C VAL A 163 16.15 15.11 -11.77
N GLU A 164 16.82 15.92 -10.93
CA GLU A 164 18.23 16.32 -11.09
C GLU A 164 19.06 15.84 -9.89
N PRO A 165 20.39 15.60 -10.06
CA PRO A 165 21.17 15.66 -11.30
C PRO A 165 21.19 14.34 -12.09
N VAL A 166 20.18 13.49 -11.89
CA VAL A 166 20.15 12.14 -12.45
C VAL A 166 20.03 12.16 -13.98
N LYS A 167 20.96 11.49 -14.68
CA LYS A 167 20.95 11.39 -16.15
C LYS A 167 19.98 10.34 -16.67
N THR A 168 19.92 9.20 -15.98
CA THR A 168 19.04 8.08 -16.27
C THR A 168 18.48 7.55 -14.95
N LEU A 169 17.18 7.32 -14.87
CA LEU A 169 16.56 6.69 -13.70
C LEU A 169 16.74 5.16 -13.80
N SER A 170 16.80 4.61 -14.99
CA SER A 170 16.76 3.18 -15.32
C SER A 170 18.01 2.44 -14.88
N ASP A 171 19.15 3.11 -14.95
CA ASP A 171 20.44 2.49 -14.68
C ASP A 171 20.79 2.55 -13.19
N LYS A 172 20.19 3.50 -12.47
CA LYS A 172 20.49 3.77 -11.06
C LYS A 172 19.39 3.31 -10.11
N VAL A 173 18.14 3.44 -10.49
CA VAL A 173 17.03 2.82 -9.78
C VAL A 173 16.96 1.37 -10.28
N VAL A 174 17.72 0.49 -9.65
CA VAL A 174 17.70 -0.94 -9.93
C VAL A 174 16.26 -1.45 -9.80
N GLY A 175 15.59 -1.68 -10.93
CA GLY A 175 14.21 -2.14 -10.99
C GLY A 175 13.17 -1.14 -11.49
N THR A 176 13.48 -0.04 -12.19
CA THR A 176 12.47 0.95 -12.64
C THR A 176 11.27 0.40 -13.42
N LYS A 177 11.38 -0.76 -14.08
CA LYS A 177 10.22 -1.47 -14.66
C LYS A 177 9.39 -2.23 -13.63
N GLU A 178 9.98 -2.57 -12.49
CA GLU A 178 9.48 -3.49 -11.46
C GLU A 178 9.01 -2.78 -10.17
N TRP A 179 9.34 -1.51 -9.95
CA TRP A 179 8.71 -0.67 -8.91
C TRP A 179 7.18 -0.53 -9.09
N ARG A 180 6.68 -0.87 -10.28
CA ARG A 180 5.26 -0.87 -10.62
C ARG A 180 4.45 -2.02 -10.00
N GLN A 181 5.09 -2.99 -9.35
CA GLN A 181 4.39 -4.17 -8.85
C GLN A 181 4.29 -4.14 -7.33
N SER A 182 3.59 -3.13 -6.81
CA SER A 182 2.96 -3.29 -5.51
C SER A 182 1.93 -4.43 -5.65
N LEU A 183 2.03 -5.47 -4.81
CA LEU A 183 1.04 -6.54 -4.83
C LEU A 183 -0.16 -6.10 -4.01
N SER A 184 -1.35 -6.11 -4.62
CA SER A 184 -2.58 -6.10 -3.83
C SER A 184 -2.64 -7.32 -2.92
N LYS A 185 -3.40 -7.27 -1.81
CA LYS A 185 -3.61 -8.45 -0.94
C LYS A 185 -4.03 -9.69 -1.72
N VAL A 186 -4.94 -9.54 -2.69
CA VAL A 186 -5.46 -10.65 -3.50
C VAL A 186 -4.36 -11.26 -4.37
N GLN A 187 -3.54 -10.42 -5.02
CA GLN A 187 -2.42 -10.89 -5.85
C GLN A 187 -1.32 -11.54 -4.99
N ALA A 188 -1.00 -10.95 -3.83
CA ALA A 188 -0.03 -11.50 -2.89
C ALA A 188 -0.42 -12.91 -2.41
N LEU A 189 -1.69 -13.09 -2.04
CA LEU A 189 -2.21 -14.41 -1.65
C LEU A 189 -2.23 -15.41 -2.81
N ALA A 190 -2.61 -14.97 -4.01
CA ALA A 190 -2.57 -15.83 -5.20
C ALA A 190 -1.13 -16.28 -5.51
N LEU A 191 -0.17 -15.36 -5.51
CA LEU A 191 1.25 -15.66 -5.72
C LEU A 191 1.77 -16.65 -4.68
N GLN A 192 1.49 -16.43 -3.40
CA GLN A 192 1.92 -17.34 -2.34
C GLN A 192 1.29 -18.73 -2.46
N ARG A 193 0.01 -18.83 -2.87
CA ARG A 193 -0.65 -20.12 -3.12
C ARG A 193 0.00 -20.87 -4.28
N ASP A 194 0.27 -20.19 -5.39
CA ASP A 194 0.93 -20.80 -6.54
C ASP A 194 2.34 -21.29 -6.19
N LEU A 195 3.11 -20.49 -5.43
CA LEU A 195 4.41 -20.94 -4.91
C LEU A 195 4.26 -22.16 -3.99
N TYR A 196 3.30 -22.13 -3.06
CA TYR A 196 3.06 -23.24 -2.13
C TYR A 196 2.72 -24.53 -2.86
N ASP A 197 1.76 -24.50 -3.79
CA ASP A 197 1.31 -25.65 -4.57
C ASP A 197 2.45 -26.26 -5.39
N ARG A 198 3.29 -25.40 -6.00
CA ARG A 198 4.46 -25.85 -6.77
C ARG A 198 5.56 -26.43 -5.89
N PHE A 199 5.83 -25.83 -4.72
CA PHE A 199 6.78 -26.39 -3.75
C PHE A 199 6.29 -27.70 -3.14
N GLN A 200 4.97 -27.93 -3.04
CA GLN A 200 4.42 -29.17 -2.52
C GLN A 200 4.53 -30.36 -3.50
N GLN A 201 4.86 -30.11 -4.78
CA GLN A 201 4.96 -31.16 -5.78
C GLN A 201 6.01 -32.22 -5.39
N GLU A 202 5.67 -33.49 -5.63
CA GLU A 202 6.50 -34.63 -5.22
C GLU A 202 7.93 -34.55 -5.75
N GLY A 203 8.09 -34.14 -7.02
CA GLY A 203 9.41 -33.98 -7.64
C GLY A 203 10.29 -32.96 -6.91
N PHE A 204 9.73 -31.81 -6.56
CA PHE A 204 10.45 -30.77 -5.81
C PHE A 204 10.80 -31.25 -4.39
N MET A 205 9.83 -31.82 -3.66
CA MET A 205 10.05 -32.29 -2.29
C MET A 205 11.07 -33.43 -2.22
N ARG A 206 11.09 -34.33 -3.23
CA ARG A 206 12.11 -35.36 -3.38
C ARG A 206 13.50 -34.76 -3.57
N ALA A 207 13.64 -33.78 -4.46
CA ALA A 207 14.89 -33.07 -4.71
C ALA A 207 15.39 -32.31 -3.48
N LEU A 208 14.49 -31.63 -2.75
CA LEU A 208 14.81 -30.93 -1.50
C LEU A 208 15.26 -31.90 -0.41
N GLY A 209 14.61 -33.06 -0.31
CA GLY A 209 15.00 -34.13 0.62
C GLY A 209 16.38 -34.70 0.30
N GLU A 210 16.69 -34.91 -0.99
CA GLU A 210 18.00 -35.37 -1.42
C GLU A 210 19.10 -34.33 -1.15
N LEU A 211 18.82 -33.06 -1.43
CA LEU A 211 19.73 -31.96 -1.14
C LEU A 211 20.07 -31.90 0.36
N ARG A 212 19.08 -32.06 1.24
CA ARG A 212 19.29 -32.12 2.71
C ARG A 212 20.11 -33.34 3.15
N ARG A 213 20.02 -34.47 2.45
CA ARG A 213 20.86 -35.65 2.74
C ARG A 213 22.31 -35.45 2.31
N ARG A 214 22.53 -34.81 1.17
CA ARG A 214 23.88 -34.53 0.64
C ARG A 214 24.66 -33.50 1.46
N HIS A 215 23.96 -32.62 2.16
CA HIS A 215 24.57 -31.57 3.00
C HIS A 215 24.10 -31.68 4.45
N PRO A 216 24.84 -32.41 5.32
CA PRO A 216 24.49 -32.53 6.74
C PRO A 216 24.45 -31.18 7.46
N ASP A 217 25.38 -30.27 7.12
CA ASP A 217 25.38 -28.89 7.61
C ASP A 217 24.46 -28.01 6.75
N LYS A 218 23.29 -27.70 7.31
CA LYS A 218 22.25 -26.87 6.67
C LYS A 218 22.59 -25.38 6.65
N ASN A 219 23.71 -24.98 7.24
CA ASN A 219 24.22 -23.60 7.21
C ASN A 219 25.45 -23.47 6.29
N SER A 220 25.96 -24.58 5.74
CA SER A 220 27.05 -24.54 4.77
C SER A 220 26.68 -23.69 3.56
N ARG A 221 27.65 -22.92 3.06
CA ARG A 221 27.46 -22.04 1.90
C ARG A 221 26.98 -22.83 0.69
N GLU A 222 27.55 -24.01 0.46
CA GLU A 222 27.22 -24.91 -0.62
C GLU A 222 25.74 -25.35 -0.56
N PHE A 223 25.23 -25.68 0.64
CA PHE A 223 23.83 -26.02 0.82
C PHE A 223 22.92 -24.83 0.54
N LEU A 224 23.26 -23.64 1.05
CA LEU A 224 22.45 -22.43 0.86
C LEU A 224 22.35 -22.04 -0.63
N GLU A 225 23.47 -22.07 -1.36
CA GLU A 225 23.50 -21.80 -2.80
C GLU A 225 22.72 -22.86 -3.61
N ALA A 226 22.90 -24.15 -3.29
CA ALA A 226 22.15 -25.23 -3.94
C ALA A 226 20.65 -25.17 -3.64
N ARG A 227 20.26 -24.81 -2.40
CA ARG A 227 18.87 -24.60 -2.00
C ARG A 227 18.25 -23.42 -2.74
N GLN A 228 18.97 -22.31 -2.84
CA GLN A 228 18.50 -21.14 -3.59
C GLN A 228 18.28 -21.47 -5.07
N ARG A 229 19.22 -22.20 -5.70
CA ARG A 229 19.05 -22.67 -7.08
C ARG A 229 17.85 -23.59 -7.24
N LEU A 230 17.63 -24.52 -6.31
CA LEU A 230 16.46 -25.39 -6.33
C LEU A 230 15.16 -24.58 -6.21
N PHE A 231 15.09 -23.62 -5.29
CA PHE A 231 13.90 -22.78 -5.12
C PHE A 231 13.61 -21.96 -6.38
N LEU A 232 14.66 -21.46 -7.02
CA LEU A 232 14.53 -20.69 -8.25
C LEU A 232 13.91 -21.51 -9.40
N THR A 233 14.03 -22.85 -9.42
CA THR A 233 13.36 -23.67 -10.44
C THR A 233 11.83 -23.52 -10.40
N VAL A 234 11.25 -23.37 -9.21
CA VAL A 234 9.81 -23.14 -9.04
C VAL A 234 9.49 -21.65 -9.23
N GLN A 235 10.30 -20.77 -8.65
CA GLN A 235 10.07 -19.33 -8.73
C GLN A 235 10.17 -18.82 -10.18
N ALA A 236 11.05 -19.39 -11.01
CA ALA A 236 11.23 -18.99 -12.40
C ALA A 236 9.95 -19.18 -13.24
N ASP A 237 9.13 -20.19 -12.91
CA ASP A 237 7.87 -20.47 -13.60
C ASP A 237 6.70 -19.65 -13.05
N VAL A 238 6.68 -19.40 -11.74
CA VAL A 238 5.57 -18.71 -11.06
C VAL A 238 5.67 -17.19 -11.19
N LEU A 239 6.86 -16.63 -10.95
CA LEU A 239 7.06 -15.18 -10.88
C LEU A 239 6.60 -14.40 -12.13
N PRO A 240 6.86 -14.87 -13.37
CA PRO A 240 6.40 -14.17 -14.58
C PRO A 240 4.90 -13.99 -14.67
N GLN A 241 4.11 -14.89 -14.07
CA GLN A 241 2.64 -14.82 -14.07
C GLN A 241 2.11 -13.65 -13.24
N PHE A 242 2.92 -13.18 -12.28
CA PHE A 242 2.64 -12.02 -11.44
C PHE A 242 3.45 -10.79 -11.87
N GLY A 243 4.13 -10.88 -13.01
CA GLY A 243 4.89 -9.81 -13.63
C GLY A 243 6.33 -9.65 -13.13
N PHE A 244 6.80 -10.53 -12.25
CA PHE A 244 8.19 -10.52 -11.79
C PHE A 244 9.07 -11.36 -12.71
N GLU A 245 10.35 -11.02 -12.83
CA GLU A 245 11.29 -11.84 -13.58
C GLU A 245 11.49 -13.22 -12.92
N GLY A 246 11.63 -14.28 -13.71
CA GLY A 246 11.96 -15.64 -13.23
C GLY A 246 13.44 -15.81 -12.81
N SER A 247 14.01 -14.82 -12.13
CA SER A 247 15.44 -14.70 -11.83
C SER A 247 15.67 -14.38 -10.34
N PRO A 248 16.90 -14.49 -9.81
CA PRO A 248 17.20 -14.06 -8.44
C PRO A 248 16.83 -12.58 -8.19
N ARG A 249 16.95 -11.74 -9.23
CA ARG A 249 16.53 -10.34 -9.19
C ARG A 249 15.01 -10.22 -9.02
N GLY A 250 14.24 -10.96 -9.83
CA GLY A 250 12.78 -10.96 -9.71
C GLY A 250 12.28 -11.49 -8.35
N VAL A 251 12.98 -12.45 -7.73
CA VAL A 251 12.70 -12.88 -6.35
C VAL A 251 12.90 -11.74 -5.35
N ALA A 252 13.97 -10.95 -5.48
CA ALA A 252 14.20 -9.79 -4.63
C ALA A 252 13.13 -8.70 -4.84
N ASN A 253 12.67 -8.52 -6.08
CA ASN A 253 11.58 -7.58 -6.39
C ASN A 253 10.24 -8.05 -5.82
N MET A 254 9.92 -9.33 -5.97
CA MET A 254 8.78 -9.94 -5.33
C MET A 254 8.84 -9.71 -3.82
N ALA A 255 9.97 -9.99 -3.16
CA ALA A 255 10.10 -9.77 -1.72
C ALA A 255 9.85 -8.30 -1.31
N ARG A 256 10.32 -7.33 -2.10
CA ARG A 256 10.03 -5.91 -1.91
C ARG A 256 8.54 -5.58 -2.09
N ALA A 257 7.89 -6.16 -3.08
CA ALA A 257 6.45 -5.99 -3.32
C ALA A 257 5.57 -6.46 -2.14
N PHE A 258 6.05 -7.45 -1.38
CA PHE A 258 5.35 -7.93 -0.18
C PHE A 258 5.41 -6.96 1.01
N VAL A 259 6.33 -5.98 1.05
CA VAL A 259 6.55 -5.12 2.23
C VAL A 259 5.25 -4.46 2.72
N LEU A 260 4.40 -3.98 1.82
CA LEU A 260 3.15 -3.28 2.15
C LEU A 260 1.99 -4.20 2.55
N VAL A 261 2.07 -5.49 2.25
CA VAL A 261 1.01 -6.48 2.49
C VAL A 261 1.40 -7.55 3.50
N ASN A 262 2.66 -7.64 3.90
CA ASN A 262 3.15 -8.66 4.83
C ASN A 262 2.65 -8.46 6.28
N THR A 263 2.05 -7.30 6.58
CA THR A 263 1.35 -7.05 7.85
C THR A 263 -0.05 -7.67 7.89
N ASP A 264 -0.60 -8.07 6.74
CA ASP A 264 -1.89 -8.74 6.67
C ASP A 264 -1.79 -10.18 7.25
N PRO A 265 -2.72 -10.58 8.14
CA PRO A 265 -2.63 -11.86 8.83
C PRO A 265 -2.75 -13.05 7.89
N ASP A 266 -3.52 -12.95 6.79
CA ASP A 266 -3.68 -14.06 5.85
C ASP A 266 -2.42 -14.26 5.02
N VAL A 267 -1.80 -13.16 4.57
CA VAL A 267 -0.53 -13.16 3.83
C VAL A 267 0.58 -13.72 4.72
N LYS A 268 0.63 -13.33 6.00
CA LYS A 268 1.61 -13.83 6.97
C LYS A 268 1.40 -15.31 7.29
N ALA A 269 0.16 -15.76 7.42
CA ALA A 269 -0.17 -17.17 7.66
C ALA A 269 0.29 -18.03 6.48
N MET A 270 0.07 -17.58 5.24
CA MET A 270 0.53 -18.32 4.06
C MET A 270 2.05 -18.30 3.91
N ALA A 271 2.72 -17.18 4.16
CA ALA A 271 4.18 -17.11 4.22
C ALA A 271 4.76 -18.12 5.24
N THR A 272 4.11 -18.25 6.39
CA THR A 272 4.49 -19.21 7.44
C THR A 272 4.37 -20.65 6.92
N LYS A 273 3.26 -21.01 6.26
CA LYS A 273 3.07 -22.33 5.65
C LYS A 273 4.16 -22.67 4.62
N ILE A 274 4.53 -21.72 3.77
CA ILE A 274 5.62 -21.90 2.79
C ILE A 274 6.95 -22.12 3.51
N ASN A 275 7.27 -21.31 4.53
CA ASN A 275 8.51 -21.46 5.29
C ASN A 275 8.59 -22.81 6.01
N GLU A 276 7.48 -23.28 6.60
CA GLU A 276 7.39 -24.60 7.22
C GLU A 276 7.61 -25.72 6.20
N LEU A 277 6.93 -25.68 5.06
CA LEU A 277 7.09 -26.64 3.96
C LEU A 277 8.56 -26.73 3.50
N LEU A 278 9.19 -25.57 3.34
CA LEU A 278 10.59 -25.44 2.89
C LEU A 278 11.61 -25.68 4.03
N GLY A 279 11.15 -25.87 5.27
CA GLY A 279 12.00 -26.01 6.47
C GLY A 279 12.90 -24.80 6.74
N ILE A 280 12.44 -23.60 6.36
CA ILE A 280 13.10 -22.34 6.67
C ILE A 280 12.70 -21.96 8.09
N ARG A 281 13.68 -21.96 9.00
CA ARG A 281 13.45 -21.47 10.37
C ARG A 281 13.23 -19.96 10.30
N THR A 282 11.99 -19.55 10.48
CA THR A 282 11.70 -18.15 10.78
C THR A 282 12.12 -17.94 12.22
N PRO A 283 13.07 -17.04 12.55
CA PRO A 283 13.40 -16.77 13.94
C PRO A 283 12.09 -16.40 14.62
N ALA A 284 11.72 -17.17 15.65
CA ALA A 284 10.54 -16.87 16.44
C ALA A 284 10.70 -15.42 16.88
N THR A 285 9.73 -14.56 16.51
CA THR A 285 9.73 -13.18 16.96
C THR A 285 9.79 -13.24 18.48
N SER A 286 10.92 -12.84 19.06
CA SER A 286 11.28 -13.04 20.46
C SER A 286 10.30 -12.39 21.46
N ALA A 287 9.29 -11.68 20.96
CA ALA A 287 8.19 -11.11 21.73
C ALA A 287 7.20 -12.16 22.32
N GLN A 288 7.18 -13.41 21.85
CA GLN A 288 6.23 -14.43 22.37
C GLN A 288 6.85 -15.48 23.30
N ALA A 289 8.17 -15.53 23.45
CA ALA A 289 8.83 -16.51 24.31
C ALA A 289 8.82 -16.14 25.82
N GLY A 290 8.36 -14.93 26.18
CA GLY A 290 8.33 -14.45 27.57
C GLY A 290 7.00 -14.66 28.32
N ALA A 291 5.95 -15.18 27.69
CA ALA A 291 4.59 -15.20 28.26
C ALA A 291 4.10 -16.56 28.77
N ALA A 292 4.93 -17.60 28.78
CA ALA A 292 4.54 -18.93 29.24
C ALA A 292 5.55 -19.51 30.24
N ASN A 293 5.58 -18.96 31.46
CA ASN A 293 5.96 -19.72 32.64
C ASN A 293 5.23 -19.20 33.89
N PRO A 294 4.06 -19.74 34.26
CA PRO A 294 3.44 -19.45 35.54
C PRO A 294 3.39 -20.72 36.39
N GLU A 295 4.50 -21.09 37.04
CA GLU A 295 4.45 -22.09 38.13
C GLU A 295 5.65 -21.93 39.08
N ALA A 296 5.48 -21.11 40.14
CA ALA A 296 5.86 -21.41 41.53
C ALA A 296 5.74 -20.17 42.45
N HIS A 297 4.95 -20.33 43.52
CA HIS A 297 4.85 -19.52 44.75
C HIS A 297 4.06 -18.21 44.76
N GLY A 298 2.79 -18.32 45.21
CA GLY A 298 2.45 -18.07 46.61
C GLY A 298 2.35 -16.62 47.11
N ALA A 299 1.12 -16.27 47.55
CA ALA A 299 0.73 -15.19 48.46
C ALA A 299 0.30 -13.83 47.85
N ALA A 300 -1.02 -13.65 47.83
CA ALA A 300 -1.80 -12.46 48.19
C ALA A 300 -1.23 -11.07 47.88
N ARG A 301 -1.90 -10.38 46.93
CA ARG A 301 -2.41 -9.01 47.12
C ARG A 301 -3.46 -8.69 46.06
N GLN A 302 -4.64 -8.28 46.53
CA GLN A 302 -5.63 -7.56 45.74
C GLN A 302 -5.03 -6.22 45.30
N GLY A 303 -5.16 -5.92 44.02
CA GLY A 303 -4.73 -4.65 43.44
C GLY A 303 -5.33 -4.53 42.05
N GLU A 304 -6.42 -3.78 41.96
CA GLU A 304 -6.98 -3.26 40.71
C GLU A 304 -5.88 -2.70 39.81
N HIS A 305 -5.81 -3.18 38.57
CA HIS A 305 -5.19 -2.45 37.47
C HIS A 305 -5.95 -2.77 36.17
N THR A 306 -6.97 -1.94 35.97
CA THR A 306 -7.36 -1.28 34.72
C THR A 306 -6.95 -1.98 33.42
N ALA A 307 -7.95 -2.63 32.80
CA ALA A 307 -7.91 -3.01 31.40
C ALA A 307 -7.64 -1.79 30.51
N LEU A 308 -6.50 -1.76 29.85
CA LEU A 308 -6.29 -0.94 28.65
C LEU A 308 -6.91 -1.66 27.44
N SER A 309 -8.23 -1.84 27.45
CA SER A 309 -9.00 -1.97 26.22
C SER A 309 -9.41 -0.56 25.80
N GLY A 310 -8.52 0.12 25.06
CA GLY A 310 -8.91 1.36 24.41
C GLY A 310 -10.13 1.11 23.51
N PRO A 311 -11.12 2.02 23.45
CA PRO A 311 -12.31 1.81 22.65
C PRO A 311 -11.92 1.73 21.17
N PHE A 312 -12.05 0.54 20.57
CA PHE A 312 -11.96 0.38 19.13
C PHE A 312 -12.98 1.31 18.46
N ARG A 313 -12.53 2.10 17.47
CA ARG A 313 -13.41 2.97 16.68
C ARG A 313 -14.14 2.13 15.63
N GLU A 314 -15.38 1.78 15.96
CA GLU A 314 -16.22 0.84 15.21
C GLU A 314 -16.80 1.46 13.93
N ALA A 315 -16.02 1.44 12.85
CA ALA A 315 -16.47 1.45 11.46
C ALA A 315 -17.06 2.75 10.85
N VAL A 316 -16.67 2.99 9.60
CA VAL A 316 -17.26 3.92 8.64
C VAL A 316 -18.20 3.12 7.73
N HIS A 317 -19.46 3.53 7.66
CA HIS A 317 -20.44 2.99 6.72
C HIS A 317 -20.37 3.80 5.45
N VAL A 318 -19.82 3.22 4.40
CA VAL A 318 -19.75 3.83 3.08
C VAL A 318 -20.96 3.37 2.28
N VAL A 319 -21.83 4.29 1.88
CA VAL A 319 -23.05 4.04 1.10
C VAL A 319 -22.93 4.77 -0.23
N THR A 320 -23.22 4.08 -1.33
CA THR A 320 -23.31 4.72 -2.64
C THR A 320 -24.70 5.28 -2.87
N SER A 321 -24.80 6.52 -3.33
CA SER A 321 -26.09 7.12 -3.75
C SER A 321 -26.62 6.46 -5.03
N LEU A 322 -27.96 6.46 -5.18
CA LEU A 322 -28.71 5.96 -6.35
C LEU A 322 -28.54 6.86 -7.58
#